data_AF-A0A938NKJ8-F1
#
_entry.id   AF-A0A938NKJ8-F1
#
_cell.length_a   1.000
_cell.length_b   1.000
_cell.length_c   1.000
_cell.angle_alpha   90.00
_cell.angle_beta   90.00
_cell.angle_gamma   90.00
#
_symmetry.space_group_name_H-M   'P 1'
#
loop_
_entity.id
_entity.type
_entity.pdbx_description
1 polymer ?
#
loop_
_entity_poly.entity_id
_entity_poly.type
_entity_poly.pdbx_seq_one_letter_code
_entity_poly.pdbx_strand_id
1 'polypeptide(L)'
;MEPRTAPHKGFRPRSPLLLLLGLPLALACAESPAPPGDDNHPPQIVSIAISGGKPVIAAGTLNVLLQAVTADIDGDPLTLSWSGPGNFHNADNAAKTVRWDVPAGQYGELTVTCSASDGVATGSKDRDIPVGRALTTLDYGTPVGDQVTWSKAEAPFYVMQSDVEIPTGVTLVVGAGDSISVWCDTDTRLTIGGSLRVEGSSSHDVVFRHYGPASDEPGLWNGIYFVSSAGGLAMSRCVVRNANVAVSFEQGTGTGAVLEGCALLACNTVVTLRFGELALIGCLSEDFDTGLVADFESAVSVENCTFRNGSGESLIMRGGASGHCHGSYFTDVGAPI
;
A
#
# COMPACT_ATOMS: atom_id res chain seq x y z
N MET A 1 -54.50 -24.20 11.17
CA MET A 1 -54.27 -24.89 12.46
C MET A 1 -53.25 -24.10 13.25
N GLU A 2 -53.71 -23.09 13.97
CA GLU A 2 -53.15 -22.74 15.30
C GLU A 2 -53.63 -23.80 16.33
N PRO A 3 -53.18 -23.87 17.60
CA PRO A 3 -52.38 -22.91 18.39
C PRO A 3 -51.29 -23.54 19.30
N ARG A 4 -50.50 -22.70 20.03
CA ARG A 4 -50.41 -22.70 21.51
C ARG A 4 -49.28 -21.81 22.05
N THR A 5 -49.70 -20.68 22.60
CA THR A 5 -49.04 -19.89 23.65
C THR A 5 -49.04 -20.63 25.00
N ALA A 6 -47.97 -20.48 25.79
CA ALA A 6 -47.97 -20.77 27.23
C ALA A 6 -47.30 -19.62 28.02
N PRO A 7 -47.90 -19.14 29.13
CA PRO A 7 -47.35 -18.10 29.99
C PRO A 7 -46.72 -18.69 31.27
N HIS A 8 -45.63 -18.11 31.79
CA HIS A 8 -45.13 -18.46 33.12
C HIS A 8 -44.89 -17.24 34.03
N LYS A 9 -45.90 -17.06 34.89
CA LYS A 9 -45.94 -16.67 36.32
C LYS A 9 -44.70 -16.07 36.96
N GLY A 10 -44.91 -14.88 37.53
CA GLY A 10 -44.00 -14.21 38.46
C GLY A 10 -43.92 -14.86 39.84
N PHE A 11 -42.81 -14.57 40.51
CA PHE A 11 -42.55 -14.92 41.90
C PHE A 11 -42.01 -13.67 42.60
N ARG A 12 -42.77 -13.13 43.57
CA ARG A 12 -42.31 -12.06 44.48
C ARG A 12 -41.88 -12.72 45.79
N PRO A 13 -40.60 -12.64 46.21
CA PRO A 13 -40.22 -13.01 47.56
C PRO A 13 -40.65 -11.93 48.56
N ARG A 14 -41.27 -12.39 49.66
CA ARG A 14 -41.71 -11.59 50.81
C ARG A 14 -40.48 -11.18 51.64
N SER A 15 -40.40 -9.90 51.98
CA SER A 15 -39.45 -9.34 52.93
C SER A 15 -39.74 -9.82 54.36
N PRO A 16 -38.71 -10.23 55.14
CA PRO A 16 -38.86 -10.42 56.58
C PRO A 16 -38.73 -9.07 57.30
N LEU A 17 -39.70 -8.82 58.18
CA LEU A 17 -39.74 -7.69 59.10
C LEU A 17 -38.72 -7.96 60.24
N LEU A 18 -37.58 -7.28 60.20
CA LEU A 18 -36.54 -7.36 61.24
C LEU A 18 -36.76 -6.25 62.27
N LEU A 19 -37.07 -6.63 63.51
CA LEU A 19 -37.27 -5.73 64.65
C LEU A 19 -35.89 -5.31 65.20
N LEU A 20 -35.49 -4.05 64.97
CA LEU A 20 -34.23 -3.49 65.50
C LEU A 20 -34.47 -2.90 66.91
N LEU A 21 -33.76 -3.43 67.92
CA LEU A 21 -33.62 -2.81 69.23
C LEU A 21 -32.73 -1.56 69.14
N GLY A 22 -33.22 -0.43 69.65
CA GLY A 22 -32.48 0.82 69.73
C GLY A 22 -31.48 0.83 70.88
N LEU A 23 -30.19 0.88 70.55
CA LEU A 23 -29.12 1.36 71.43
C LEU A 23 -28.77 2.81 71.04
N PRO A 24 -28.70 3.77 71.98
CA PRO A 24 -28.17 5.09 71.69
C PRO A 24 -26.64 5.03 71.61
N LEU A 25 -26.10 4.81 70.41
CA LEU A 25 -24.70 5.09 70.11
C LEU A 25 -24.50 6.60 70.03
N ALA A 26 -23.78 7.18 70.98
CA ALA A 26 -23.21 8.50 70.83
C ALA A 26 -22.10 8.42 69.78
N LEU A 27 -22.46 8.66 68.52
CA LEU A 27 -21.53 8.79 67.40
C LEU A 27 -20.77 10.10 67.59
N ALA A 28 -19.53 10.01 68.07
CA ALA A 28 -18.57 11.07 67.81
C ALA A 28 -18.35 11.09 66.30
N CYS A 29 -18.87 12.13 65.63
CA CYS A 29 -18.57 12.42 64.23
C CYS A 29 -17.08 12.74 64.13
N ALA A 30 -16.23 11.71 64.01
CA ALA A 30 -14.93 11.91 63.39
C ALA A 30 -15.23 12.38 61.97
N GLU A 31 -14.78 13.60 61.64
CA GLU A 31 -14.81 14.08 60.27
C GLU A 31 -14.23 12.97 59.39
N SER A 32 -15.04 12.50 58.45
CA SER A 32 -14.57 11.55 57.44
C SER A 32 -13.28 12.15 56.87
N PRO A 33 -12.16 11.40 56.84
CA PRO A 33 -10.95 11.91 56.22
C PRO A 33 -11.35 12.44 54.83
N ALA A 34 -10.90 13.66 54.52
CA ALA A 34 -11.12 14.22 53.20
C ALA A 34 -10.74 13.14 52.17
N PRO A 35 -11.57 12.89 51.15
CA PRO A 35 -11.23 11.92 50.13
C PRO A 35 -9.80 12.20 49.65
N PRO A 36 -9.00 11.16 49.35
CA PRO A 36 -7.70 11.36 48.70
C PRO A 36 -7.91 12.35 47.54
N GLY A 37 -7.02 13.33 47.40
CA GLY A 37 -7.15 14.27 46.29
C GLY A 37 -7.26 13.48 44.98
N ASP A 38 -8.32 13.73 44.22
CA ASP A 38 -8.55 13.15 42.89
C ASP A 38 -7.46 13.71 41.96
N ASP A 39 -6.26 13.15 42.04
CA ASP A 39 -5.19 13.40 41.08
C ASP A 39 -5.50 12.59 39.82
N ASN A 40 -6.55 13.01 39.08
CA ASN A 40 -6.91 12.43 37.79
C ASN A 40 -5.78 12.69 36.79
N HIS A 41 -5.31 11.63 36.14
CA HIS A 41 -4.31 11.66 35.10
C HIS A 41 -4.99 11.59 33.73
N PRO A 42 -4.68 12.50 32.80
CA PRO A 42 -5.25 12.43 31.46
C PRO A 42 -4.92 11.10 30.75
N PRO A 43 -5.89 10.49 30.05
CA PRO A 43 -5.66 9.27 29.30
C PRO A 43 -4.67 9.51 28.16
N GLN A 44 -3.94 8.48 27.76
CA GLN A 44 -2.93 8.55 26.72
C GLN A 44 -3.29 7.67 25.52
N ILE A 45 -3.09 8.20 24.31
CA ILE A 45 -3.10 7.41 23.07
C ILE A 45 -1.66 7.03 22.74
N VAL A 46 -1.33 5.76 22.87
CA VAL A 46 0.00 5.21 22.63
C VAL A 46 0.29 5.14 21.13
N SER A 47 -0.67 4.68 20.32
CA SER A 47 -0.51 4.57 18.86
C SER A 47 -1.84 4.58 18.13
N ILE A 48 -1.79 4.98 16.85
CA ILE A 48 -2.87 4.84 15.88
C ILE A 48 -2.31 4.03 14.70
N ALA A 49 -3.02 2.98 14.29
CA ALA A 49 -2.63 2.11 13.19
C ALA A 49 -3.79 1.86 12.23
N ILE A 50 -3.48 1.64 10.97
CA ILE A 50 -4.43 1.14 9.96
C ILE A 50 -4.45 -0.39 10.10
N SER A 51 -5.64 -0.96 10.25
CA SER A 51 -5.79 -2.41 10.34
C SER A 51 -5.38 -3.09 9.04
N GLY A 52 -4.79 -4.28 9.13
CA GLY A 52 -4.26 -5.01 7.98
C GLY A 52 -2.88 -4.54 7.49
N GLY A 53 -2.23 -3.61 8.19
CA GLY A 53 -0.83 -3.26 7.93
C GLY A 53 -0.59 -2.56 6.60
N LYS A 54 -1.62 -1.99 5.97
CA LYS A 54 -1.49 -1.20 4.74
C LYS A 54 -0.87 0.16 5.09
N PRO A 55 0.37 0.46 4.66
CA PRO A 55 0.98 1.74 4.97
C PRO A 55 0.42 2.86 4.10
N VAL A 56 -0.22 2.57 2.95
CA VAL A 56 -0.78 3.55 2.02
C VAL A 56 -2.24 3.22 1.70
N ILE A 57 -3.08 4.23 1.51
CA ILE A 57 -4.49 4.08 1.19
C ILE A 57 -4.84 4.84 -0.08
N ALA A 58 -5.70 4.29 -0.92
CA ALA A 58 -6.22 5.01 -2.08
C ALA A 58 -7.33 6.00 -1.65
N ALA A 59 -7.32 7.20 -2.20
CA ALA A 59 -8.38 8.18 -1.99
C ALA A 59 -9.74 7.60 -2.39
N GLY A 60 -10.79 7.91 -1.62
CA GLY A 60 -12.12 7.34 -1.82
C GLY A 60 -12.30 5.91 -1.30
N THR A 61 -11.28 5.28 -0.70
CA THR A 61 -11.44 3.98 -0.02
C THR A 61 -12.44 4.12 1.13
N LEU A 62 -13.46 3.27 1.13
CA LEU A 62 -14.49 3.24 2.16
C LEU A 62 -14.15 2.22 3.25
N ASN A 63 -14.63 2.48 4.47
CA ASN A 63 -14.53 1.57 5.62
C ASN A 63 -13.10 1.16 5.99
N VAL A 64 -12.12 2.07 5.88
CA VAL A 64 -10.78 1.86 6.42
C VAL A 64 -10.88 1.69 7.93
N LEU A 65 -10.44 0.54 8.45
CA LEU A 65 -10.46 0.31 9.90
C LEU A 65 -9.20 0.89 10.53
N LEU A 66 -9.36 1.89 11.40
CA LEU A 66 -8.31 2.43 12.24
C LEU A 66 -8.40 1.83 13.64
N GLN A 67 -7.26 1.65 14.30
CA GLN A 67 -7.15 1.12 15.65
C GLN A 67 -6.27 2.00 16.52
N ALA A 68 -6.76 2.37 17.69
CA ALA A 68 -6.00 3.07 18.71
C ALA A 68 -5.54 2.10 19.82
N VAL A 69 -4.31 2.28 20.28
CA VAL A 69 -3.84 1.73 21.55
C VAL A 69 -3.86 2.85 22.57
N THR A 70 -4.56 2.64 23.68
CA THR A 70 -4.70 3.64 24.75
C THR A 70 -4.30 3.08 26.10
N ALA A 71 -3.81 3.95 26.97
CA ALA A 71 -3.46 3.67 28.35
C ALA A 71 -4.09 4.73 29.26
N ASP A 72 -4.56 4.29 30.42
CA ASP A 72 -5.01 5.15 31.50
C ASP A 72 -4.54 4.52 32.81
N ILE A 73 -3.88 5.33 33.64
CA ILE A 73 -3.26 4.88 34.88
C ILE A 73 -4.28 4.79 36.01
N ASP A 74 -5.37 5.55 35.94
CA ASP A 74 -6.45 5.55 36.93
C ASP A 74 -7.45 4.42 36.69
N GLY A 75 -7.45 3.87 35.46
CA GLY A 75 -8.24 2.71 35.07
C GLY A 75 -9.69 3.06 34.73
N ASP A 76 -9.95 4.33 34.41
CA ASP A 76 -11.26 4.84 34.09
C ASP A 76 -11.73 4.33 32.71
N PRO A 77 -13.05 4.16 32.52
CA PRO A 77 -13.61 3.85 31.22
C PRO A 77 -13.35 4.98 30.22
N LEU A 78 -12.72 4.65 29.10
CA LEU A 78 -12.38 5.64 28.07
C LEU A 78 -13.43 5.73 26.98
N THR A 79 -13.79 6.96 26.62
CA THR A 79 -14.56 7.29 25.42
C THR A 79 -13.62 7.82 24.34
N LEU A 80 -13.67 7.23 23.14
CA LEU A 80 -12.85 7.67 22.01
C LEU A 80 -13.66 8.50 21.01
N SER A 81 -13.03 9.55 20.48
CA SER A 81 -13.51 10.29 19.32
C SER A 81 -12.41 10.42 18.27
N TRP A 82 -12.82 10.47 17.00
CA TRP A 82 -11.91 10.55 15.86
C TRP A 82 -12.29 11.73 14.98
N SER A 83 -11.28 12.41 14.43
CA SER A 83 -11.44 13.55 13.55
C SER A 83 -10.31 13.62 12.52
N GLY A 84 -10.53 14.39 11.46
CA GLY A 84 -9.63 14.52 10.32
C GLY A 84 -10.42 14.68 9.02
N PRO A 85 -9.74 14.71 7.86
CA PRO A 85 -10.41 14.70 6.56
C PRO A 85 -11.22 13.42 6.34
N GLY A 86 -12.36 13.52 5.63
CA GLY A 86 -13.24 12.37 5.34
C GLY A 86 -14.35 12.17 6.38
N ASN A 87 -14.95 10.97 6.37
CA ASN A 87 -16.06 10.63 7.26
C ASN A 87 -15.66 9.52 8.25
N PHE A 88 -15.87 9.74 9.54
CA PHE A 88 -15.63 8.74 10.59
C PHE A 88 -16.96 8.18 11.09
N HIS A 89 -17.11 6.86 11.04
CA HIS A 89 -18.29 6.17 11.54
C HIS A 89 -18.14 5.88 13.04
N ASN A 90 -18.20 6.94 13.85
CA ASN A 90 -17.99 6.87 15.30
C ASN A 90 -19.00 5.98 16.05
N ALA A 91 -20.14 5.66 15.42
CA ALA A 91 -21.11 4.69 15.96
C ALA A 91 -20.51 3.26 16.06
N ASP A 92 -19.42 2.99 15.35
CA ASP A 92 -18.73 1.70 15.35
C ASP A 92 -17.54 1.66 16.31
N ASN A 93 -17.38 2.63 17.22
CA ASN A 93 -16.24 2.73 18.15
C ASN A 93 -16.20 1.61 19.22
N ALA A 94 -16.67 0.41 18.89
CA ALA A 94 -16.45 -0.77 19.69
C ALA A 94 -14.95 -1.12 19.70
N ALA A 95 -14.42 -1.39 20.90
CA ALA A 95 -13.09 -1.97 21.09
C ALA A 95 -11.90 -1.16 20.51
N LYS A 96 -11.90 0.17 20.70
CA LYS A 96 -10.79 1.07 20.30
C LYS A 96 -10.51 1.15 18.79
N THR A 97 -11.51 0.84 17.96
CA THR A 97 -11.42 0.95 16.50
C THR A 97 -12.41 1.98 15.96
N VAL A 98 -12.22 2.45 14.72
CA VAL A 98 -13.20 3.28 13.98
C VAL A 98 -13.14 2.95 12.49
N ARG A 99 -14.27 3.02 11.78
CA ARG A 99 -14.28 3.00 10.32
C ARG A 99 -14.14 4.42 9.77
N TRP A 100 -13.27 4.59 8.80
CA TRP A 100 -12.98 5.86 8.13
C TRP A 100 -13.19 5.74 6.63
N ASP A 101 -13.98 6.64 6.05
CA ASP A 101 -14.09 6.83 4.61
C ASP A 101 -13.13 7.94 4.18
N VAL A 102 -12.12 7.55 3.40
CA VAL A 102 -11.09 8.46 2.92
C VAL A 102 -11.72 9.43 1.92
N PRO A 103 -11.51 10.76 2.05
CA PRO A 103 -12.09 11.72 1.13
C PRO A 103 -11.61 11.46 -0.31
N ALA A 104 -12.55 11.46 -1.25
CA ALA A 104 -12.21 11.40 -2.66
C ALA A 104 -11.51 12.70 -3.09
N GLY A 105 -10.48 12.59 -3.94
CA GLY A 105 -9.78 13.76 -4.50
C GLY A 105 -8.83 14.49 -3.55
N GLN A 106 -8.58 13.97 -2.35
CA GLN A 106 -7.51 14.47 -1.48
C GLN A 106 -6.38 13.44 -1.40
N TYR A 107 -5.16 13.93 -1.53
CA TYR A 107 -3.96 13.11 -1.62
C TYR A 107 -2.84 13.70 -0.75
N GLY A 108 -1.83 12.89 -0.45
CA GLY A 108 -0.73 13.24 0.45
C GLY A 108 -0.94 12.71 1.86
N GLU A 109 -0.25 13.30 2.82
CA GLU A 109 -0.38 12.96 4.24
C GLU A 109 -1.67 13.57 4.81
N LEU A 110 -2.67 12.73 5.09
CA LEU A 110 -3.89 13.16 5.77
C LEU A 110 -3.76 12.90 7.27
N THR A 111 -3.79 13.97 8.07
CA THR A 111 -3.71 13.86 9.53
C THR A 111 -5.06 13.42 10.10
N VAL A 112 -5.04 12.30 10.83
CA VAL A 112 -6.15 11.79 11.63
C VAL A 112 -5.82 11.93 13.11
N THR A 113 -6.74 12.50 13.88
CA THR A 113 -6.61 12.68 15.33
C THR A 113 -7.54 11.74 16.07
N CYS A 114 -7.00 10.95 16.99
CA CYS A 114 -7.78 10.21 17.98
C CYS A 114 -7.70 10.92 19.33
N SER A 115 -8.83 11.13 19.97
CA SER A 115 -8.92 11.67 21.34
C SER A 115 -9.57 10.65 22.27
N ALA A 116 -9.03 10.51 23.46
CA ALA A 116 -9.55 9.66 24.53
C ALA A 116 -9.92 10.54 25.71
N SER A 117 -11.11 10.34 26.29
CA SER A 117 -11.56 11.01 27.51
C SER A 117 -12.03 9.99 28.55
N ASP A 118 -11.63 10.22 29.80
CA ASP A 118 -12.06 9.52 31.02
C ASP A 118 -13.31 10.17 31.67
N GLY A 119 -13.83 11.26 31.08
CA GLY A 119 -14.94 12.07 31.61
C GLY A 119 -14.50 13.30 32.42
N VAL A 120 -13.21 13.43 32.76
CA VAL A 120 -12.62 14.55 33.51
C VAL A 120 -11.58 15.27 32.64
N ALA A 121 -10.65 14.53 32.07
CA ALA A 121 -9.59 14.97 31.20
C ALA A 121 -9.71 14.37 29.79
N THR A 122 -8.85 14.82 28.89
CA THR A 122 -8.76 14.32 27.52
C THR A 122 -7.32 14.34 27.06
N GLY A 123 -6.87 13.24 26.46
CA GLY A 123 -5.64 13.18 25.69
C GLY A 123 -5.94 12.98 24.22
N SER A 124 -5.01 13.40 23.36
CA SER A 124 -5.14 13.25 21.90
C SER A 124 -3.80 12.85 21.27
N LYS A 125 -3.88 12.19 20.11
CA LYS A 125 -2.72 11.89 19.27
C LYS A 125 -3.09 11.99 17.80
N ASP A 126 -2.15 12.57 17.04
CA ASP A 126 -2.25 12.67 15.59
C ASP A 126 -1.51 11.51 14.92
N ARG A 127 -1.99 11.15 13.74
CA ARG A 127 -1.37 10.23 12.82
C ARG A 127 -1.56 10.70 11.39
N ASP A 128 -0.43 10.98 10.73
CA ASP A 128 -0.40 11.18 9.29
C ASP A 128 -0.56 9.85 8.56
N ILE A 129 -1.50 9.80 7.63
CA ILE A 129 -1.80 8.64 6.79
C ILE A 129 -1.54 9.03 5.33
N PRO A 130 -0.63 8.34 4.61
CA PRO A 130 -0.38 8.63 3.21
C PRO A 130 -1.55 8.11 2.36
N VAL A 131 -2.19 9.05 1.67
CA VAL A 131 -3.28 8.80 0.74
C VAL A 131 -2.88 9.13 -0.70
N GLY A 132 -3.03 8.17 -1.60
CA GLY A 132 -2.66 8.32 -3.01
C GLY A 132 -3.86 8.30 -3.93
N ARG A 133 -3.65 8.66 -5.20
CA ARG A 133 -4.70 8.54 -6.21
C ARG A 133 -4.90 7.07 -6.58
N ALA A 134 -6.13 6.57 -6.41
CA ALA A 134 -6.52 5.26 -6.90
C ALA A 134 -6.36 5.20 -8.42
N LEU A 135 -5.71 4.16 -8.94
CA LEU A 135 -5.74 3.81 -10.36
C LEU A 135 -6.91 2.88 -10.59
N THR A 136 -7.85 3.28 -11.45
CA THR A 136 -9.05 2.51 -11.77
C THR A 136 -9.13 2.23 -13.26
N THR A 137 -9.89 1.21 -13.66
CA THR A 137 -10.19 0.97 -15.08
C THR A 137 -10.89 2.16 -15.75
N LEU A 138 -11.59 3.01 -14.98
CA LEU A 138 -12.23 4.23 -15.49
C LEU A 138 -11.24 5.34 -15.87
N ASP A 139 -10.02 5.34 -15.32
CA ASP A 139 -8.98 6.26 -15.77
C ASP A 139 -8.53 5.96 -17.23
N TYR A 140 -8.93 4.81 -17.79
CA TYR A 140 -8.47 4.31 -19.10
C TYR A 140 -9.60 3.81 -20.03
N GLY A 141 -10.81 3.57 -19.51
CA GLY A 141 -11.92 2.90 -20.21
C GLY A 141 -12.64 3.73 -21.28
N THR A 142 -12.31 5.01 -21.44
CA THR A 142 -12.71 5.81 -22.60
C THR A 142 -11.62 6.85 -22.85
N PRO A 143 -10.60 6.55 -23.66
CA PRO A 143 -9.50 7.46 -23.89
C PRO A 143 -10.03 8.77 -24.48
N VAL A 144 -9.92 9.87 -23.75
CA VAL A 144 -10.02 11.20 -24.33
C VAL A 144 -8.66 11.50 -24.95
N GLY A 145 -8.33 10.82 -26.05
CA GLY A 145 -7.08 10.95 -26.79
C GLY A 145 -6.08 9.81 -26.61
N ASP A 146 -4.91 9.97 -27.21
CA ASP A 146 -3.92 8.91 -27.43
C ASP A 146 -2.87 8.83 -26.30
N GLN A 147 -3.03 9.61 -25.23
CA GLN A 147 -2.07 9.70 -24.13
C GLN A 147 -2.77 9.85 -22.77
N VAL A 148 -2.28 9.12 -21.78
CA VAL A 148 -2.61 9.30 -20.36
C VAL A 148 -1.32 9.64 -19.60
N THR A 149 -1.39 10.55 -18.63
CA THR A 149 -0.21 11.00 -17.88
C THR A 149 -0.43 10.78 -16.39
N TRP A 150 0.56 10.18 -15.72
CA TRP A 150 0.68 10.15 -14.27
C TRP A 150 1.77 11.14 -13.85
N SER A 151 1.37 12.21 -13.15
CA SER A 151 2.26 13.32 -12.78
C SER A 151 2.06 13.76 -11.33
N LYS A 152 3.14 14.26 -10.72
CA LYS A 152 3.12 14.75 -9.33
C LYS A 152 2.17 15.93 -9.15
N ALA A 153 1.91 16.68 -10.23
CA ALA A 153 0.95 17.77 -10.27
C ALA A 153 -0.49 17.31 -10.02
N GLU A 154 -0.82 16.07 -10.40
CA GLU A 154 -2.14 15.48 -10.16
C GLU A 154 -2.23 14.78 -8.79
N ALA A 155 -1.19 14.03 -8.41
CA ALA A 155 -1.13 13.35 -7.13
C ALA A 155 0.33 13.09 -6.73
N PRO A 156 0.67 13.15 -5.42
CA PRO A 156 2.03 12.89 -4.94
C PRO A 156 2.48 11.44 -5.21
N PHE A 157 1.54 10.50 -5.26
CA PHE A 157 1.75 9.11 -5.66
C PHE A 157 0.43 8.45 -6.06
N TYR A 158 0.54 7.32 -6.76
CA TYR A 158 -0.59 6.55 -7.28
C TYR A 158 -0.65 5.17 -6.60
N VAL A 159 -1.85 4.61 -6.47
CA VAL A 159 -2.11 3.33 -5.81
C VAL A 159 -2.89 2.41 -6.75
N MET A 160 -2.29 1.27 -7.08
CA MET A 160 -2.86 0.23 -7.91
C MET A 160 -3.42 -0.88 -7.00
N GLN A 161 -4.74 -0.88 -6.79
CA GLN A 161 -5.44 -1.88 -5.94
C GLN A 161 -6.04 -3.05 -6.73
N SER A 162 -6.01 -2.94 -8.05
CA SER A 162 -6.43 -3.96 -9.00
C SER A 162 -5.52 -3.88 -10.21
N ASP A 163 -5.61 -4.85 -11.12
CA ASP A 163 -4.95 -4.75 -12.42
C ASP A 163 -5.35 -3.46 -13.15
N VAL A 164 -4.37 -2.87 -13.83
CA VAL A 164 -4.52 -1.68 -14.65
C VAL A 164 -4.16 -2.04 -16.08
N GLU A 165 -5.01 -1.69 -17.03
CA GLU A 165 -4.79 -1.93 -18.45
C GLU A 165 -4.69 -0.62 -19.21
N ILE A 166 -3.60 -0.45 -19.96
CA ILE A 166 -3.40 0.63 -20.92
C ILE A 166 -3.80 0.12 -22.30
N PRO A 167 -4.90 0.59 -22.90
CA PRO A 167 -5.39 0.06 -24.16
C PRO A 167 -4.41 0.25 -25.33
N THR A 168 -4.57 -0.58 -26.36
CA THR A 168 -3.86 -0.41 -27.63
C THR A 168 -4.08 0.99 -28.22
N GLY A 169 -3.01 1.60 -28.73
CA GLY A 169 -3.04 2.96 -29.29
C GLY A 169 -2.92 4.07 -28.26
N VAL A 170 -2.97 3.76 -26.96
CA VAL A 170 -2.77 4.74 -25.88
C VAL A 170 -1.33 4.69 -25.37
N THR A 171 -0.73 5.85 -25.13
CA THR A 171 0.56 5.97 -24.46
C THR A 171 0.37 6.36 -23.00
N LEU A 172 0.81 5.54 -22.07
CA LEU A 172 0.95 5.95 -20.67
C LEU A 172 2.30 6.67 -20.49
N VAL A 173 2.26 7.88 -19.96
CA VAL A 173 3.44 8.67 -19.59
C VAL A 173 3.50 8.79 -18.07
N VAL A 174 4.61 8.39 -17.46
CA VAL A 174 4.79 8.45 -16.00
C VAL A 174 5.98 9.32 -15.65
N GLY A 175 5.76 10.28 -14.75
CA GLY A 175 6.85 11.00 -14.09
C GLY A 175 7.43 12.19 -14.85
N ALA A 176 6.65 12.91 -15.66
CA ALA A 176 7.10 14.09 -16.41
C ALA A 176 7.77 15.18 -15.53
N GLY A 177 9.08 15.02 -15.24
CA GLY A 177 9.94 15.98 -14.53
C GLY A 177 10.04 15.86 -13.00
N ASP A 178 9.37 14.89 -12.35
CA ASP A 178 9.24 14.82 -10.89
C ASP A 178 9.36 13.39 -10.34
N SER A 179 9.76 13.24 -9.07
CA SER A 179 9.66 11.97 -8.35
C SER A 179 8.20 11.55 -8.22
N ILE A 180 7.88 10.39 -8.81
CA ILE A 180 6.59 9.71 -8.65
C ILE A 180 6.80 8.33 -8.06
N SER A 181 5.87 7.91 -7.21
CA SER A 181 5.74 6.52 -6.80
C SER A 181 4.40 5.96 -7.24
N VAL A 182 4.43 4.74 -7.76
CA VAL A 182 3.27 3.89 -8.06
C VAL A 182 3.35 2.70 -7.11
N TRP A 183 2.34 2.60 -6.26
CA TRP A 183 2.24 1.64 -5.18
C TRP A 183 1.28 0.52 -5.57
N CYS A 184 1.79 -0.70 -5.70
CA CYS A 184 1.07 -1.86 -6.21
C CYS A 184 0.59 -2.76 -5.06
N ASP A 185 -0.66 -3.20 -5.10
CA ASP A 185 -1.18 -4.26 -4.21
C ASP A 185 -0.63 -5.62 -4.60
N THR A 186 -0.77 -6.58 -3.70
CA THR A 186 -0.43 -7.96 -3.95
C THR A 186 -1.16 -8.49 -5.18
N ASP A 187 -0.46 -9.27 -6.00
CA ASP A 187 -0.96 -9.89 -7.24
C ASP A 187 -1.46 -8.91 -8.32
N THR A 188 -1.29 -7.59 -8.15
CA THR A 188 -1.69 -6.63 -9.18
C THR A 188 -0.69 -6.55 -10.33
N ARG A 189 -1.18 -6.22 -11.52
CA ARG A 189 -0.43 -6.14 -12.77
C ARG A 189 -0.72 -4.85 -13.53
N LEU A 190 0.32 -4.24 -14.09
CA LEU A 190 0.19 -3.19 -15.09
C LEU A 190 0.31 -3.80 -16.49
N THR A 191 -0.81 -3.90 -17.19
CA THR A 191 -0.90 -4.45 -18.54
C THR A 191 -0.84 -3.33 -19.57
N ILE A 192 0.10 -3.42 -20.51
CA ILE A 192 0.34 -2.45 -21.57
C ILE A 192 -0.06 -3.07 -22.92
N GLY A 193 -1.21 -2.69 -23.44
CA GLY A 193 -1.63 -2.94 -24.82
C GLY A 193 -1.15 -1.87 -25.81
N GLY A 194 -0.92 -0.65 -25.31
CA GLY A 194 -0.36 0.48 -26.05
C GLY A 194 1.14 0.67 -25.79
N SER A 195 1.56 1.90 -25.48
CA SER A 195 2.95 2.25 -25.17
C SER A 195 3.12 2.72 -23.72
N LEU A 196 4.34 2.57 -23.19
CA LEU A 196 4.71 3.11 -21.88
C LEU A 196 5.98 3.94 -22.01
N ARG A 197 5.90 5.19 -21.51
CA ARG A 197 7.01 6.12 -21.40
C ARG A 197 7.19 6.51 -19.94
N VAL A 198 8.38 6.26 -19.39
CA VAL A 198 8.74 6.62 -18.01
C VAL A 198 9.90 7.60 -18.04
N GLU A 199 9.68 8.79 -17.48
CA GLU A 199 10.55 9.97 -17.64
C GLU A 199 11.21 10.36 -16.31
N GLY A 200 11.98 9.45 -15.71
CA GLY A 200 12.80 9.81 -14.56
C GLY A 200 13.92 10.79 -14.93
N SER A 201 14.55 11.37 -13.91
CA SER A 201 15.66 12.31 -14.06
C SER A 201 16.85 11.92 -13.19
N SER A 202 17.98 12.60 -13.39
CA SER A 202 19.18 12.35 -12.57
C SER A 202 18.99 12.62 -11.07
N SER A 203 18.03 13.46 -10.69
CA SER A 203 17.73 13.79 -9.29
C SER A 203 16.49 13.09 -8.75
N HIS A 204 15.67 12.50 -9.62
CA HIS A 204 14.36 11.96 -9.25
C HIS A 204 14.04 10.74 -10.09
N ASP A 205 14.04 9.57 -9.46
CA ASP A 205 13.60 8.35 -10.13
C ASP A 205 12.07 8.23 -10.07
N VAL A 206 11.49 7.54 -11.06
CA VAL A 206 10.12 7.04 -11.01
C VAL A 206 10.13 5.66 -10.38
N VAL A 207 9.28 5.38 -9.39
CA VAL A 207 9.32 4.13 -8.63
C VAL A 207 8.01 3.35 -8.76
N PHE A 208 8.08 2.12 -9.26
CA PHE A 208 7.01 1.12 -9.18
C PHE A 208 7.39 0.10 -8.10
N ARG A 209 6.55 -0.07 -7.08
CA ARG A 209 6.83 -0.99 -5.98
C ARG A 209 5.57 -1.52 -5.32
N HIS A 210 5.68 -2.67 -4.65
CA HIS A 210 4.65 -3.13 -3.72
C HIS A 210 4.46 -2.13 -2.57
N TYR A 211 3.23 -2.00 -2.07
CA TYR A 211 2.93 -1.08 -0.98
C TYR A 211 3.20 -1.60 0.42
N GLY A 212 3.71 -2.81 0.60
CA GLY A 212 4.07 -3.37 1.90
C GLY A 212 5.19 -2.61 2.63
N PRO A 213 5.52 -3.03 3.86
CA PRO A 213 6.74 -2.56 4.51
C PRO A 213 7.94 -2.78 3.58
N ALA A 214 8.98 -1.95 3.70
CA ALA A 214 10.19 -2.11 2.92
C ALA A 214 10.73 -3.54 3.12
N SER A 215 10.49 -4.38 2.11
CA SER A 215 10.95 -5.75 2.04
C SER A 215 11.75 -5.91 0.76
N ASP A 216 12.72 -6.81 0.82
CA ASP A 216 13.46 -7.29 -0.35
C ASP A 216 12.84 -8.59 -0.87
N GLU A 217 11.58 -8.85 -0.52
CA GLU A 217 10.87 -10.04 -0.97
C GLU A 217 10.41 -9.83 -2.42
N PRO A 218 10.84 -10.68 -3.36
CA PRO A 218 10.39 -10.62 -4.74
C PRO A 218 8.99 -11.23 -4.90
N GLY A 219 8.33 -10.97 -6.04
CA GLY A 219 7.04 -11.58 -6.34
C GLY A 219 5.83 -11.03 -5.57
N LEU A 220 5.97 -9.92 -4.85
CA LEU A 220 4.88 -9.32 -4.10
C LEU A 220 3.81 -8.68 -4.99
N TRP A 221 4.11 -8.37 -6.25
CA TRP A 221 3.13 -8.00 -7.28
C TRP A 221 3.57 -8.56 -8.63
N ASN A 222 2.70 -8.56 -9.64
CA ASN A 222 3.00 -9.28 -10.88
C ASN A 222 4.04 -8.58 -11.76
N GLY A 223 4.00 -7.25 -11.84
CA GLY A 223 4.92 -6.45 -12.66
C GLY A 223 4.27 -5.73 -13.84
N ILE A 224 5.09 -5.35 -14.83
CA ILE A 224 4.67 -4.61 -16.05
C ILE A 224 4.67 -5.57 -17.25
N TYR A 225 3.52 -5.75 -17.89
CA TYR A 225 3.31 -6.75 -18.95
C TYR A 225 2.88 -6.11 -20.26
N PHE A 226 3.68 -6.28 -21.30
CA PHE A 226 3.33 -5.93 -22.67
C PHE A 226 2.61 -7.11 -23.33
N VAL A 227 1.33 -6.90 -23.63
CA VAL A 227 0.43 -7.90 -24.24
C VAL A 227 0.17 -7.62 -25.73
N SER A 228 0.89 -6.66 -26.29
CA SER A 228 0.71 -6.18 -27.67
C SER A 228 2.06 -5.81 -28.26
N SER A 229 2.23 -6.09 -29.55
CA SER A 229 3.37 -5.65 -30.35
C SER A 229 3.14 -4.31 -31.05
N ALA A 230 2.04 -3.61 -30.76
CA ALA A 230 1.72 -2.35 -31.43
C ALA A 230 2.38 -1.11 -30.79
N GLY A 231 2.93 -1.25 -29.58
CA GLY A 231 3.51 -0.14 -28.82
C GLY A 231 5.03 -0.18 -28.73
N GLY A 232 5.58 0.68 -27.88
CA GLY A 232 6.98 0.67 -27.50
C GLY A 232 7.15 0.89 -26.00
N LEU A 233 8.36 0.60 -25.53
CA LEU A 233 8.78 0.92 -24.17
C LEU A 233 9.96 1.89 -24.21
N ALA A 234 9.83 2.99 -23.49
CA ALA A 234 10.95 3.87 -23.15
C ALA A 234 10.92 4.15 -21.65
N MET A 235 11.84 3.57 -20.89
CA MET A 235 12.02 3.86 -19.47
C MET A 235 13.37 4.50 -19.24
N SER A 236 13.37 5.64 -18.57
CA SER A 236 14.59 6.30 -18.11
C SER A 236 14.52 6.48 -16.60
N ARG A 237 15.61 6.18 -15.89
CA ARG A 237 15.77 6.49 -14.45
C ARG A 237 14.56 6.03 -13.63
N CYS A 238 14.20 4.75 -13.82
CA CYS A 238 13.05 4.13 -13.19
C CYS A 238 13.49 3.00 -12.27
N VAL A 239 12.83 2.85 -11.13
CA VAL A 239 12.99 1.73 -10.21
C VAL A 239 11.75 0.84 -10.30
N VAL A 240 11.93 -0.44 -10.56
CA VAL A 240 10.88 -1.46 -10.44
C VAL A 240 11.31 -2.43 -9.35
N ARG A 241 10.51 -2.58 -8.29
CA ARG A 241 10.88 -3.37 -7.11
C ARG A 241 9.81 -4.38 -6.71
N ASN A 242 10.22 -5.54 -6.17
CA ASN A 242 9.33 -6.55 -5.58
C ASN A 242 8.39 -7.23 -6.58
N ALA A 243 8.68 -7.16 -7.87
CA ALA A 243 7.83 -7.75 -8.90
C ALA A 243 8.11 -9.25 -9.06
N ASN A 244 7.11 -10.00 -9.52
CA ASN A 244 7.33 -11.36 -10.01
C ASN A 244 8.14 -11.30 -11.31
N VAL A 245 7.71 -10.51 -12.28
CA VAL A 245 8.51 -10.17 -13.46
C VAL A 245 8.56 -8.66 -13.61
N ALA A 246 9.73 -8.02 -13.49
CA ALA A 246 9.79 -6.56 -13.49
C ALA A 246 9.22 -5.96 -14.78
N VAL A 247 9.65 -6.48 -15.94
CA VAL A 247 9.09 -6.15 -17.26
C VAL A 247 8.99 -7.41 -18.14
N SER A 248 7.81 -7.67 -18.71
CA SER A 248 7.55 -8.83 -19.57
C SER A 248 7.04 -8.40 -20.95
N PHE A 249 7.63 -8.97 -22.01
CA PHE A 249 7.19 -8.84 -23.39
C PHE A 249 6.75 -10.19 -23.94
N GLU A 250 5.48 -10.53 -23.75
CA GLU A 250 4.95 -11.84 -24.18
C GLU A 250 4.67 -11.90 -25.68
N GLN A 251 4.22 -10.78 -26.26
CA GLN A 251 3.88 -10.65 -27.68
C GLN A 251 4.89 -9.82 -28.48
N GLY A 252 5.98 -9.40 -27.82
CA GLY A 252 7.08 -8.65 -28.39
C GLY A 252 7.09 -7.16 -28.08
N THR A 253 8.15 -6.46 -28.50
CA THR A 253 8.42 -5.04 -28.14
C THR A 253 7.87 -4.02 -29.12
N GLY A 254 7.28 -4.47 -30.22
CA GLY A 254 6.71 -3.61 -31.26
C GLY A 254 7.71 -2.69 -31.93
N THR A 255 7.67 -1.40 -31.59
CA THR A 255 8.62 -0.40 -32.10
C THR A 255 9.99 -0.43 -31.42
N GLY A 256 10.17 -1.32 -30.44
CA GLY A 256 11.38 -1.48 -29.66
C GLY A 256 11.17 -1.19 -28.17
N ALA A 257 12.10 -1.67 -27.35
CA ALA A 257 12.11 -1.43 -25.92
C ALA A 257 13.48 -0.91 -25.48
N VAL A 258 13.49 0.18 -24.72
CA VAL A 258 14.70 0.76 -24.12
C VAL A 258 14.47 1.00 -22.63
N LEU A 259 15.37 0.46 -21.82
CA LEU A 259 15.52 0.79 -20.40
C LEU A 259 16.89 1.43 -20.22
N GLU A 260 16.92 2.67 -19.76
CA GLU A 260 18.13 3.47 -19.57
C GLU A 260 18.27 3.94 -18.12
N GLY A 261 19.37 3.56 -17.47
CA GLY A 261 19.64 3.95 -16.09
C GLY A 261 18.58 3.49 -15.09
N CYS A 262 17.89 2.39 -15.39
CA CYS A 262 16.85 1.82 -14.54
C CYS A 262 17.44 0.89 -13.46
N ALA A 263 16.73 0.75 -12.35
CA ALA A 263 17.02 -0.24 -11.31
C ALA A 263 15.86 -1.25 -11.22
N LEU A 264 16.19 -2.54 -11.32
CA LEU A 264 15.24 -3.66 -11.28
C LEU A 264 15.63 -4.52 -10.08
N LEU A 265 14.93 -4.35 -8.97
CA LEU A 265 15.40 -4.73 -7.63
C LEU A 265 14.46 -5.72 -6.95
N ALA A 266 14.99 -6.75 -6.30
CA ALA A 266 14.16 -7.72 -5.57
C ALA A 266 13.04 -8.27 -6.45
N CYS A 267 13.36 -8.82 -7.63
CA CYS A 267 12.38 -9.35 -8.58
C CYS A 267 12.64 -10.84 -8.84
N ASN A 268 11.61 -11.69 -8.97
CA ASN A 268 11.88 -13.10 -9.32
C ASN A 268 12.53 -13.15 -10.71
N THR A 269 11.97 -12.46 -11.69
CA THR A 269 12.58 -12.26 -13.00
C THR A 269 12.74 -10.79 -13.33
N VAL A 270 13.91 -10.39 -13.82
CA VAL A 270 14.21 -9.00 -14.15
C VAL A 270 13.49 -8.60 -15.45
N VAL A 271 13.78 -9.29 -16.56
CA VAL A 271 13.07 -9.05 -17.83
C VAL A 271 12.84 -10.36 -18.57
N THR A 272 11.66 -10.51 -19.19
CA THR A 272 11.40 -11.58 -20.17
C THR A 272 11.04 -11.00 -21.52
N LEU A 273 11.72 -11.46 -22.57
CA LEU A 273 11.55 -11.03 -23.94
C LEU A 273 11.33 -12.25 -24.84
N ARG A 274 10.16 -12.35 -25.47
CA ARG A 274 9.87 -13.43 -26.42
C ARG A 274 10.08 -13.04 -27.88
N PHE A 275 9.84 -11.77 -28.26
CA PHE A 275 10.02 -11.30 -29.64
C PHE A 275 10.46 -9.83 -29.66
N GLY A 276 11.23 -9.45 -30.67
CA GLY A 276 11.61 -8.06 -30.91
C GLY A 276 12.92 -7.65 -30.26
N GLU A 277 13.10 -6.34 -30.14
CA GLU A 277 14.38 -5.73 -29.74
C GLU A 277 14.29 -5.07 -28.37
N LEU A 278 15.29 -5.31 -27.52
CA LEU A 278 15.45 -4.71 -26.19
C LEU A 278 16.87 -4.15 -26.01
N ALA A 279 16.96 -2.90 -25.57
CA ALA A 279 18.21 -2.30 -25.09
C ALA A 279 18.14 -2.05 -23.59
N LEU A 280 19.10 -2.61 -22.84
CA LEU A 280 19.38 -2.29 -21.44
C LEU A 280 20.67 -1.48 -21.40
N ILE A 281 20.60 -0.22 -20.96
CA ILE A 281 21.74 0.70 -20.98
C ILE A 281 21.95 1.29 -19.59
N GLY A 282 23.09 1.00 -18.95
CA GLY A 282 23.41 1.57 -17.64
C GLY A 282 22.47 1.11 -16.52
N CYS A 283 21.79 -0.02 -16.69
CA CYS A 283 20.80 -0.51 -15.72
C CYS A 283 21.46 -1.30 -14.58
N LEU A 284 20.81 -1.28 -13.42
CA LEU A 284 21.14 -2.11 -12.26
C LEU A 284 20.05 -3.18 -12.07
N SER A 285 20.47 -4.44 -11.97
CA SER A 285 19.63 -5.56 -11.58
C SER A 285 20.21 -6.18 -10.30
N GLU A 286 19.43 -6.27 -9.24
CA GLU A 286 19.90 -6.74 -7.93
C GLU A 286 18.85 -7.58 -7.21
N ASP A 287 19.33 -8.58 -6.47
CA ASP A 287 18.53 -9.48 -5.63
C ASP A 287 17.41 -10.18 -6.44
N PHE A 288 17.79 -10.85 -7.52
CA PHE A 288 16.85 -11.49 -8.44
C PHE A 288 17.02 -13.01 -8.50
N ASP A 289 15.99 -13.76 -8.91
CA ASP A 289 16.16 -15.18 -9.20
C ASP A 289 16.67 -15.42 -10.61
N THR A 290 16.07 -14.78 -11.60
CA THR A 290 16.51 -14.82 -13.01
C THR A 290 16.66 -13.40 -13.52
N GLY A 291 17.76 -13.12 -14.22
CA GLY A 291 17.99 -11.81 -14.81
C GLY A 291 17.14 -11.60 -16.07
N LEU A 292 17.79 -11.42 -17.20
CA LEU A 292 17.11 -11.27 -18.49
C LEU A 292 16.95 -12.64 -19.16
N VAL A 293 15.74 -12.93 -19.63
CA VAL A 293 15.43 -14.07 -20.50
C VAL A 293 15.02 -13.58 -21.87
N ALA A 294 15.79 -13.93 -22.90
CA ALA A 294 15.47 -13.70 -24.31
C ALA A 294 15.23 -15.04 -25.01
N ASP A 295 14.02 -15.21 -25.53
CA ASP A 295 13.58 -16.40 -26.27
C ASP A 295 13.28 -16.07 -27.73
N PHE A 296 13.13 -17.11 -28.57
CA PHE A 296 12.78 -17.02 -30.00
C PHE A 296 13.66 -16.04 -30.78
N GLU A 297 13.15 -15.36 -31.79
CA GLU A 297 13.89 -14.41 -32.64
C GLU A 297 14.05 -13.02 -31.98
N SER A 298 14.43 -13.01 -30.70
CA SER A 298 14.66 -11.76 -29.97
C SER A 298 16.09 -11.24 -30.18
N ALA A 299 16.25 -9.92 -30.16
CA ALA A 299 17.54 -9.25 -30.20
C ALA A 299 17.73 -8.39 -28.95
N VAL A 300 18.87 -8.56 -28.26
CA VAL A 300 19.17 -7.83 -27.02
C VAL A 300 20.49 -7.09 -27.11
N SER A 301 20.49 -5.81 -26.75
CA SER A 301 21.68 -5.06 -26.35
C SER A 301 21.75 -4.90 -24.84
N VAL A 302 22.87 -5.29 -24.22
CA VAL A 302 23.14 -5.06 -22.79
C VAL A 302 24.44 -4.28 -22.64
N GLU A 303 24.33 -2.99 -22.33
CA GLU A 303 25.45 -2.06 -22.34
C GLU A 303 25.64 -1.39 -20.98
N ASN A 304 26.83 -1.56 -20.39
CA ASN A 304 27.21 -0.95 -19.12
C ASN A 304 26.24 -1.26 -17.96
N CYS A 305 25.61 -2.44 -17.99
CA CYS A 305 24.66 -2.86 -16.96
C CYS A 305 25.38 -3.59 -15.83
N THR A 306 24.80 -3.55 -14.63
CA THR A 306 25.27 -4.34 -13.48
C THR A 306 24.20 -5.35 -13.08
N PHE A 307 24.58 -6.62 -13.01
CA PHE A 307 23.76 -7.70 -12.46
C PHE A 307 24.45 -8.21 -11.19
N ARG A 308 23.78 -8.13 -10.04
CA ARG A 308 24.37 -8.60 -8.78
C ARG A 308 23.40 -9.34 -7.87
N ASN A 309 23.95 -10.18 -6.99
CA ASN A 309 23.19 -10.94 -6.00
C ASN A 309 22.05 -11.78 -6.62
N GLY A 310 22.31 -12.36 -7.79
CA GLY A 310 21.34 -13.19 -8.50
C GLY A 310 21.39 -14.64 -8.00
N SER A 311 20.25 -15.23 -7.66
CA SER A 311 20.20 -16.64 -7.23
C SER A 311 20.34 -17.62 -8.42
N GLY A 312 20.00 -17.17 -9.64
CA GLY A 312 20.10 -17.94 -10.89
C GLY A 312 20.92 -17.27 -12.00
N GLU A 313 20.52 -17.53 -13.26
CA GLU A 313 21.20 -17.04 -14.47
C GLU A 313 20.93 -15.55 -14.68
N SER A 314 21.98 -14.76 -14.99
CA SER A 314 21.84 -13.31 -15.22
C SER A 314 21.35 -12.98 -16.64
N LEU A 315 21.80 -13.73 -17.64
CA LEU A 315 21.39 -13.57 -19.03
C LEU A 315 21.11 -14.95 -19.63
N ILE A 316 19.92 -15.15 -20.15
CA ILE A 316 19.50 -16.37 -20.83
C ILE A 316 19.13 -16.02 -22.27
N MET A 317 19.80 -16.64 -23.24
CA MET A 317 19.45 -16.52 -24.67
C MET A 317 19.14 -17.90 -25.25
N ARG A 318 17.91 -18.11 -25.71
CA ARG A 318 17.43 -19.41 -26.21
C ARG A 318 16.52 -19.22 -27.44
N GLY A 319 16.23 -20.30 -28.16
CA GLY A 319 15.23 -20.30 -29.23
C GLY A 319 15.57 -19.50 -30.49
N GLY A 320 16.84 -19.15 -30.71
CA GLY A 320 17.26 -18.29 -31.83
C GLY A 320 17.56 -16.85 -31.42
N ALA A 321 17.47 -16.55 -30.11
CA ALA A 321 17.74 -15.22 -29.60
C ALA A 321 19.20 -14.86 -29.83
N SER A 322 19.44 -13.59 -30.11
CA SER A 322 20.76 -13.03 -30.34
C SER A 322 20.95 -11.77 -29.50
N GLY A 323 22.20 -11.40 -29.28
CA GLY A 323 22.48 -10.17 -28.58
C GLY A 323 23.96 -9.93 -28.35
N HIS A 324 24.26 -8.73 -27.88
CA HIS A 324 25.59 -8.33 -27.47
C HIS A 324 25.56 -7.81 -26.04
N CYS A 325 26.61 -8.13 -25.30
CA CYS A 325 26.82 -7.64 -23.94
C CYS A 325 28.18 -6.94 -23.90
N HIS A 326 28.19 -5.64 -23.57
CA HIS A 326 29.39 -4.81 -23.58
C HIS A 326 29.48 -3.96 -22.32
N GLY A 327 30.65 -3.92 -21.67
CA GLY A 327 30.88 -3.07 -20.50
C GLY A 327 30.07 -3.46 -19.25
N SER A 328 29.37 -4.60 -19.27
CA SER A 328 28.50 -5.03 -18.18
C SER A 328 29.24 -5.84 -17.13
N TYR A 329 28.76 -5.76 -15.90
CA TYR A 329 29.36 -6.38 -14.71
C TYR A 329 28.40 -7.40 -14.08
N PHE A 330 28.94 -8.56 -13.69
CA PHE A 330 28.19 -9.67 -13.10
C PHE A 330 28.89 -10.11 -11.81
N THR A 331 28.23 -9.96 -10.66
CA THR A 331 28.81 -10.30 -9.35
C THR A 331 27.86 -11.02 -8.44
N ASP A 332 28.37 -12.02 -7.72
CA ASP A 332 27.56 -12.77 -6.74
C ASP A 332 26.28 -13.32 -7.38
N VAL A 333 26.41 -13.80 -8.62
CA VAL A 333 25.33 -14.42 -9.40
C VAL A 333 25.55 -15.92 -9.52
N GLY A 334 24.48 -16.71 -9.43
CA GLY A 334 24.53 -18.17 -9.50
C GLY A 334 25.17 -18.69 -10.79
N ALA A 335 24.85 -18.06 -11.93
CA ALA A 335 25.56 -18.20 -13.19
C ALA A 335 25.48 -16.89 -14.00
N PRO A 336 26.59 -16.41 -14.60
CA PRO A 336 26.57 -15.14 -15.32
C PRO A 336 25.87 -15.20 -16.69
N ILE A 337 25.97 -16.31 -17.42
CA ILE A 337 25.39 -16.55 -18.75
C ILE A 337 25.05 -18.03 -18.88
#